data_AF-A0AB37XUP2-F1
#
_entry.id   AF-A0AB37XUP2-F1
#
_cell.length_a   1.000
_cell.length_b   1.000
_cell.length_c   1.000
_cell.angle_alpha   90.00
_cell.angle_beta   90.00
_cell.angle_gamma   90.00
#
_symmetry.space_group_name_H-M   'P 1'
#
loop_
_entity.id
_entity.type
_entity.pdbx_description
1 polymer ?
#
loop_
_entity_poly.entity_id
_entity_poly.type
_entity_poly.pdbx_seq_one_letter_code
_entity_poly.pdbx_strand_id
1 'polypeptide(L)'
;MLYLEVLKNRNFTYLLIGNFLRRSCFVLFSLQIIWFTVELTNQSSLKLSMMVMSQTLPFIIFGIFGGAYSDKHNKKKILYLSDLILSLIIIIIPLLALTSNLNYLTLLTISPAITIINCYTHPAFWAILPHIIDENHLATSN
;
A
#
# COMPACT_ATOMS: atom_id res chain seq x y z
N MET A 1 -10.61 -26.14 14.79
CA MET A 1 -11.07 -25.15 15.78
C MET A 1 -10.03 -24.09 16.12
N LEU A 2 -8.74 -24.27 15.80
CA LEU A 2 -7.66 -23.30 16.07
C LEU A 2 -7.80 -21.95 15.30
N TYR A 3 -8.26 -21.97 14.04
CA TYR A 3 -8.45 -20.76 13.23
C TYR A 3 -9.51 -19.79 13.76
N LEU A 4 -10.59 -20.31 14.38
CA LEU A 4 -11.67 -19.48 14.91
C LEU A 4 -11.24 -18.77 16.22
N GLU A 5 -10.29 -19.34 16.96
CA GLU A 5 -9.74 -18.72 18.18
C GLU A 5 -8.82 -17.55 17.85
N VAL A 6 -8.01 -17.67 16.79
CA VAL A 6 -7.15 -16.57 16.32
C VAL A 6 -7.99 -15.36 15.86
N LEU A 7 -9.14 -15.61 15.22
CA LEU A 7 -10.09 -14.56 14.81
C LEU A 7 -10.84 -13.89 15.98
N LYS A 8 -10.86 -14.50 17.17
CA LYS A 8 -11.43 -13.85 18.37
C LYS A 8 -10.50 -12.77 18.94
N ASN A 9 -9.21 -12.79 18.61
CA ASN A 9 -8.30 -11.75 19.08
C ASN A 9 -8.55 -10.44 18.30
N ARG A 10 -8.91 -9.37 19.04
CA ARG A 10 -9.16 -8.05 18.46
C ARG A 10 -7.97 -7.51 17.67
N ASN A 11 -6.74 -7.69 18.15
CA ASN A 11 -5.53 -7.20 17.48
C ASN A 11 -5.29 -7.91 16.14
N PHE A 12 -5.48 -9.22 16.09
CA PHE A 12 -5.38 -9.98 14.84
C PHE A 12 -6.47 -9.57 13.86
N THR A 13 -7.71 -9.46 14.32
CA THR A 13 -8.85 -9.08 13.47
C THR A 13 -8.73 -7.65 12.95
N TYR A 14 -8.25 -6.70 13.75
CA TYR A 14 -7.96 -5.34 13.28
C TYR A 14 -6.85 -5.32 12.23
N LEU A 15 -5.78 -6.09 12.42
CA LEU A 15 -4.70 -6.20 11.44
C LEU A 15 -5.20 -6.80 10.12
N LEU A 16 -6.03 -7.84 10.19
CA LEU A 16 -6.55 -8.54 9.02
C LEU A 16 -7.54 -7.67 8.23
N ILE A 17 -8.51 -7.04 8.92
CA ILE A 17 -9.47 -6.10 8.30
C ILE A 17 -8.74 -4.90 7.71
N GLY A 18 -7.77 -4.34 8.45
CA GLY A 18 -6.98 -3.20 7.99
C GLY A 18 -6.19 -3.53 6.72
N ASN A 19 -5.53 -4.69 6.68
CA ASN A 19 -4.80 -5.12 5.49
C ASN A 19 -5.74 -5.40 4.30
N PHE A 20 -6.89 -6.03 4.55
CA PHE A 20 -7.88 -6.28 3.52
C PHE A 20 -8.38 -4.97 2.88
N LEU A 21 -8.79 -4.01 3.71
CA LEU A 21 -9.25 -2.71 3.24
C LEU A 21 -8.15 -1.99 2.44
N ARG A 22 -6.92 -1.97 2.99
CA ARG A 22 -5.75 -1.38 2.33
C ARG A 22 -5.48 -2.00 0.96
N ARG A 23 -5.53 -3.33 0.86
CA ARG A 23 -5.28 -4.06 -0.38
C ARG A 23 -6.33 -3.74 -1.44
N SER A 24 -7.60 -3.72 -1.04
CA SER A 24 -8.72 -3.33 -1.89
C SER A 24 -8.57 -1.90 -2.40
N CYS A 25 -8.25 -0.94 -1.52
CA CYS A 25 -7.98 0.44 -1.91
C CYS A 25 -6.83 0.54 -2.92
N PHE A 26 -5.75 -0.22 -2.72
CA PHE A 26 -4.61 -0.20 -3.65
C PHE A 26 -4.96 -0.76 -5.03
N VAL A 27 -5.79 -1.80 -5.11
CA VAL A 27 -6.27 -2.33 -6.40
C VAL A 27 -7.14 -1.28 -7.11
N LEU A 28 -8.10 -0.67 -6.41
CA LEU A 28 -8.93 0.40 -6.98
C LEU A 28 -8.08 1.57 -7.47
N PHE A 29 -7.08 1.97 -6.68
CA PHE A 29 -6.13 3.02 -7.03
C PHE A 29 -5.36 2.68 -8.32
N SER A 30 -4.88 1.44 -8.46
CA SER A 30 -4.17 1.00 -9.67
C SER A 30 -5.04 1.08 -10.93
N LEU A 31 -6.33 0.72 -10.82
CA LEU A 31 -7.30 0.84 -11.91
C LEU A 31 -7.57 2.32 -12.24
N GLN A 32 -7.70 3.16 -11.22
CA GLN A 32 -7.93 4.60 -11.37
C GLN A 32 -6.78 5.28 -12.13
N ILE A 33 -5.52 4.95 -11.80
CA ILE A 33 -4.34 5.48 -12.51
C ILE A 33 -4.39 5.11 -13.99
N ILE A 34 -4.66 3.83 -14.29
CA ILE A 34 -4.71 3.34 -15.68
C ILE A 34 -5.79 4.10 -16.44
N TRP A 35 -6.97 4.22 -15.86
CA TRP A 35 -8.11 4.91 -16.47
C TRP A 35 -7.80 6.39 -16.76
N PHE A 36 -7.34 7.15 -15.76
CA PHE A 36 -6.97 8.56 -15.97
C PHE A 36 -5.82 8.73 -16.96
N THR A 37 -4.86 7.81 -16.98
CA THR A 37 -3.75 7.88 -17.94
C THR A 37 -4.28 7.74 -19.37
N VAL A 38 -5.16 6.79 -19.62
CA VAL A 38 -5.77 6.60 -20.95
C VAL A 38 -6.58 7.83 -21.36
N GLU A 39 -7.38 8.38 -20.44
CA GLU A 39 -8.23 9.54 -20.68
C GLU A 39 -7.41 10.80 -21.02
N LEU A 40 -6.38 11.12 -20.21
CA LEU A 40 -5.56 12.32 -20.40
C LEU A 40 -4.59 12.24 -21.59
N THR A 41 -4.31 11.03 -22.07
CA THR A 41 -3.30 10.81 -23.11
C THR A 41 -3.89 10.43 -24.45
N ASN A 42 -5.21 10.52 -24.61
CA ASN A 42 -5.94 10.12 -25.81
C ASN A 42 -5.60 8.68 -26.24
N GLN A 43 -5.65 7.74 -25.30
CA GLN A 43 -5.39 6.31 -25.54
C GLN A 43 -3.98 5.97 -26.05
N SER A 44 -2.98 6.80 -25.74
CA SER A 44 -1.60 6.53 -26.13
C SER A 44 -0.99 5.39 -25.32
N SER A 45 -0.80 4.24 -25.96
CA SER A 45 -0.17 3.05 -25.35
C SER A 45 1.25 3.33 -24.82
N LEU A 46 1.99 4.23 -25.48
CA LEU A 46 3.36 4.58 -25.09
C LEU A 46 3.37 5.31 -23.74
N LYS A 47 2.47 6.28 -23.53
CA LYS A 47 2.36 7.02 -22.27
C LYS A 47 1.82 6.15 -21.14
N LEU A 48 0.88 5.26 -21.41
CA LEU A 48 0.46 4.24 -20.44
C LEU A 48 1.65 3.39 -19.97
N SER A 49 2.48 2.94 -20.91
CA SER A 49 3.64 2.10 -20.61
C SER A 49 4.67 2.85 -19.76
N MET A 50 4.94 4.13 -20.08
CA MET A 50 5.79 5.00 -19.26
C MET A 50 5.24 5.18 -17.84
N MET A 51 3.92 5.34 -17.70
CA MET A 51 3.26 5.46 -16.40
C MET A 51 3.40 4.19 -15.55
N VAL A 52 3.24 3.01 -16.17
CA VAL A 52 3.46 1.73 -15.50
C VAL A 52 4.93 1.54 -15.13
N MET A 53 5.87 1.89 -16.02
CA MET A 53 7.31 1.86 -15.72
C MET A 53 7.67 2.77 -14.54
N SER A 54 7.07 3.96 -14.45
CA SER A 54 7.25 4.88 -13.32
C SER A 54 6.83 4.25 -11.98
N GLN A 55 5.88 3.32 -11.98
CA GLN A 55 5.48 2.60 -10.77
C GLN A 55 6.38 1.40 -10.47
N THR A 56 6.72 0.62 -11.50
CA THR A 56 7.48 -0.63 -11.37
C THR A 56 8.95 -0.38 -11.03
N LEU A 57 9.56 0.66 -11.59
CA LEU A 57 10.99 0.95 -11.43
C LEU A 57 11.35 1.30 -9.97
N PRO A 58 10.63 2.21 -9.27
CA PRO A 58 10.83 2.40 -7.84
C PRO A 58 10.50 1.16 -7.04
N PHE A 59 9.50 0.37 -7.44
CA PHE A 59 9.16 -0.86 -6.72
C PHE A 59 10.32 -1.86 -6.70
N ILE A 60 11.02 -2.03 -7.83
CA ILE A 60 12.19 -2.90 -7.94
C ILE A 60 13.34 -2.36 -7.09
N ILE A 61 13.65 -1.06 -7.21
CA ILE A 61 14.76 -0.44 -6.51
C ILE A 61 14.51 -0.47 -4.99
N PHE A 62 13.38 0.09 -4.54
CA PHE A 62 13.07 0.27 -3.13
C PHE A 62 12.48 -0.97 -2.47
N GLY A 63 12.00 -1.96 -3.23
CA GLY A 63 11.54 -3.24 -2.68
C GLY A 63 12.64 -4.00 -1.93
N ILE A 64 13.87 -3.98 -2.47
CA ILE A 64 15.05 -4.60 -1.83
C ILE A 64 15.40 -3.87 -0.53
N PHE A 65 15.41 -2.54 -0.55
CA PHE A 65 15.69 -1.72 0.64
C PHE A 65 14.57 -1.78 1.68
N GLY A 66 13.32 -1.95 1.25
CA GLY A 66 12.14 -2.02 2.10
C GLY A 66 12.21 -3.16 3.11
N GLY A 67 12.72 -4.32 2.71
CA GLY A 67 12.96 -5.47 3.60
C GLY A 67 13.99 -5.13 4.68
N ALA A 68 15.18 -4.69 4.29
CA ALA A 68 16.26 -4.34 5.20
C ALA A 68 15.90 -3.21 6.18
N TYR A 69 15.10 -2.24 5.74
CA TYR A 69 14.59 -1.16 6.59
C TYR A 69 13.53 -1.67 7.59
N SER A 70 12.65 -2.57 7.15
CA SER A 70 11.60 -3.15 7.99
C SER A 70 12.13 -4.02 9.13
N ASP A 71 13.30 -4.64 8.96
CA ASP A 71 13.91 -5.48 9.99
C ASP A 71 14.41 -4.67 11.20
N LYS A 72 15.01 -3.50 10.95
CA LYS A 72 15.66 -2.66 11.97
C LYS A 72 14.71 -1.74 12.75
N HIS A 73 13.50 -1.51 12.24
CA HIS A 73 12.57 -0.54 12.82
C HIS A 73 11.29 -1.18 13.36
N ASN A 74 10.54 -0.39 14.14
CA ASN A 74 9.28 -0.86 14.72
C ASN A 74 8.21 -1.00 13.61
N LYS A 75 7.87 -2.25 13.31
CA LYS A 75 6.93 -2.66 12.25
C LYS A 75 5.55 -2.02 12.42
N LYS A 76 5.06 -1.87 13.65
CA LYS A 76 3.77 -1.19 13.95
C LYS A 76 3.82 0.28 13.51
N LYS A 77 4.91 0.98 13.80
CA LYS A 77 5.08 2.40 13.43
C LYS A 77 5.22 2.57 11.92
N ILE A 78 5.96 1.68 11.25
CA ILE A 78 6.09 1.72 9.79
C ILE A 78 4.72 1.55 9.13
N LEU A 79 3.94 0.54 9.53
CA LEU A 79 2.61 0.31 8.96
C LEU A 79 1.70 1.52 9.14
N TYR A 80 1.59 2.05 10.35
CA TYR A 80 0.68 3.18 10.63
C TYR A 80 1.10 4.49 9.94
N LEU A 81 2.40 4.84 9.98
CA LEU A 81 2.89 6.07 9.35
C LEU A 81 2.80 6.00 7.83
N SER A 82 3.20 4.87 7.23
CA SER A 82 3.10 4.68 5.79
C SER A 82 1.65 4.72 5.33
N ASP A 83 0.73 4.06 6.03
CA ASP A 83 -0.70 4.08 5.65
C ASP A 83 -1.31 5.49 5.79
N LEU A 84 -0.93 6.25 6.82
CA LEU A 84 -1.35 7.66 6.96
C LEU A 84 -0.87 8.50 5.79
N ILE A 85 0.42 8.44 5.46
CA ILE A 85 1.00 9.22 4.36
C ILE A 85 0.39 8.79 3.02
N LEU A 86 0.22 7.49 2.80
CA LEU A 86 -0.37 6.96 1.57
C LEU A 86 -1.82 7.44 1.40
N SER A 87 -2.61 7.40 2.48
CA SER A 87 -4.01 7.83 2.45
C SER A 87 -4.14 9.32 2.09
N LEU A 88 -3.26 10.17 2.64
CA LEU A 88 -3.20 11.60 2.31
C LEU A 88 -2.87 11.81 0.82
N ILE A 89 -1.85 11.11 0.31
CA ILE A 89 -1.44 11.27 -1.10
C ILE A 89 -2.53 10.76 -2.06
N ILE A 90 -3.17 9.64 -1.75
CA ILE A 90 -4.23 9.07 -2.59
C ILE A 90 -5.45 9.99 -2.64
N ILE A 91 -5.80 10.69 -1.55
CA ILE A 91 -6.90 11.67 -1.50
C ILE A 91 -6.64 12.91 -2.35
N ILE A 92 -5.37 13.30 -2.54
CA ILE A 92 -5.02 14.45 -3.38
C ILE A 92 -5.41 14.24 -4.84
N ILE A 93 -5.34 13.00 -5.34
CA ILE A 93 -5.63 12.68 -6.75
C ILE A 93 -7.09 12.98 -7.14
N PRO A 94 -8.13 12.46 -6.46
CA PRO A 94 -9.51 12.83 -6.78
C PRO A 94 -9.81 14.31 -6.53
N LEU A 95 -9.15 14.96 -5.56
CA LEU A 95 -9.28 16.42 -5.38
C LEU A 95 -8.75 17.21 -6.59
N LEU A 96 -7.60 16.80 -7.15
CA LEU A 96 -7.06 17.36 -8.38
C LEU A 96 -7.96 17.06 -9.59
N ALA A 97 -8.58 15.89 -9.61
CA ALA A 97 -9.52 15.51 -10.67
C ALA A 97 -10.76 16.42 -10.67
N LEU A 98 -11.34 16.67 -9.50
CA LEU A 98 -12.53 17.53 -9.34
C LEU A 98 -12.26 18.99 -9.68
N THR A 99 -11.02 19.46 -9.51
CA THR A 99 -10.61 20.82 -9.85
C THR A 99 -10.13 20.96 -11.30
N SER A 100 -10.22 19.90 -12.11
CA SER A 100 -9.74 19.85 -13.51
C SER A 100 -8.26 20.22 -13.68
N ASN A 101 -7.48 20.17 -12.59
CA ASN A 101 -6.04 20.45 -12.59
C ASN A 101 -5.20 19.17 -12.74
N LEU A 102 -5.86 18.02 -12.87
CA LEU A 102 -5.22 16.73 -12.98
C LEU A 102 -4.60 16.57 -14.37
N ASN A 103 -3.28 16.53 -14.42
CA ASN A 103 -2.49 16.40 -15.63
C ASN A 103 -1.73 15.06 -15.66
N TYR A 104 -1.32 14.64 -16.85
CA TYR A 104 -0.49 13.44 -16.99
C TYR A 104 0.83 13.55 -16.19
N LEU A 105 1.46 14.73 -16.15
CA LEU A 105 2.69 14.94 -15.37
C LEU A 105 2.47 14.84 -13.86
N THR A 106 1.34 15.31 -13.33
CA THR A 106 1.04 15.20 -11.90
C THR A 106 0.83 13.74 -11.51
N LEU A 107 0.17 12.96 -12.37
CA LEU A 107 0.03 11.52 -12.19
C LEU A 107 1.41 10.83 -12.22
N LEU A 108 2.23 11.12 -13.24
CA LEU A 108 3.54 10.52 -13.43
C LEU A 108 4.51 10.75 -12.25
N THR A 109 4.33 11.84 -11.51
CA THR A 109 5.15 12.20 -10.34
C THR A 109 4.60 11.64 -9.03
N ILE A 110 3.27 11.59 -8.86
CA ILE A 110 2.64 11.08 -7.63
C ILE A 110 2.70 9.56 -7.56
N SER A 111 2.47 8.86 -8.67
CA SER A 111 2.48 7.40 -8.73
C SER A 111 3.76 6.73 -8.20
N PRO A 112 4.98 7.14 -8.59
CA PRO A 112 6.22 6.57 -8.03
C PRO A 112 6.35 6.83 -6.52
N ALA A 113 5.90 7.98 -6.02
CA ALA A 113 5.95 8.27 -4.59
C ALA A 113 5.08 7.28 -3.78
N ILE A 114 3.89 6.97 -4.29
CA ILE A 114 2.98 5.99 -3.68
C ILE A 114 3.61 4.59 -3.70
N THR A 115 4.23 4.17 -4.80
CA THR A 115 4.84 2.83 -4.87
C THR A 115 6.02 2.69 -3.93
N ILE A 116 6.87 3.73 -3.81
CA ILE A 116 7.99 3.75 -2.85
C ILE A 116 7.49 3.53 -1.42
N ILE A 117 6.45 4.28 -0.99
CA ILE A 117 5.89 4.15 0.36
C ILE A 117 5.30 2.74 0.56
N ASN A 118 4.61 2.22 -0.45
CA ASN A 118 4.01 0.89 -0.38
C ASN A 118 5.06 -0.23 -0.22
N CYS A 119 6.25 -0.10 -0.85
CA CYS A 119 7.33 -1.08 -0.70
C CYS A 119 7.70 -1.39 0.75
N TYR A 120 7.61 -0.42 1.66
CA TYR A 120 7.93 -0.63 3.09
C TYR A 120 6.81 -1.36 3.84
N THR A 121 5.56 -1.25 3.39
CA THR A 121 4.40 -1.79 4.12
C THR A 121 4.24 -3.30 3.95
N HIS A 122 4.57 -3.83 2.77
CA HIS A 122 4.41 -5.25 2.47
C HIS A 122 5.29 -6.16 3.36
N PRO A 123 6.62 -5.95 3.47
CA PRO A 123 7.45 -6.78 4.35
C PRO A 123 7.11 -6.56 5.84
N ALA A 124 6.76 -5.34 6.24
CA ALA A 124 6.37 -5.04 7.62
C ALA A 124 5.13 -5.82 8.08
N PHE A 125 4.16 -6.05 7.18
CA PHE A 125 2.97 -6.84 7.47
C PHE A 125 3.30 -8.33 7.71
N TRP A 126 4.12 -8.93 6.83
CA TRP A 126 4.51 -10.33 7.00
C TRP A 126 5.40 -10.55 8.22
N ALA A 127 6.20 -9.55 8.60
CA ALA A 127 7.04 -9.60 9.79
C ALA A 127 6.25 -9.47 11.10
N ILE A 128 5.12 -8.73 11.11
CA ILE A 128 4.32 -8.54 12.33
C ILE A 128 3.30 -9.66 12.55
N LEU A 129 2.86 -10.31 11.48
CA LEU A 129 1.87 -11.38 11.51
C LEU A 129 2.24 -12.53 12.48
N PRO A 130 3.43 -13.16 12.43
CA PRO A 130 3.78 -14.23 13.37
C PRO A 130 3.82 -13.73 14.81
N HIS A 131 4.30 -12.51 15.06
CA HIS A 131 4.39 -11.96 16.42
C HIS A 131 3.02 -11.80 17.09
N ILE A 132 1.99 -11.40 16.33
CA ILE A 132 0.61 -11.28 16.84
C ILE A 132 -0.02 -12.65 17.03
N ILE A 133 0.31 -13.63 16.20
CA ILE A 133 -0.21 -15.00 16.32
C ILE A 133 0.43 -15.71 17.54
N ASP A 134 1.74 -15.54 17.76
CA ASP A 134 2.45 -16.12 18.90
C ASP A 134 1.99 -15.54 20.25
N GLU A 135 1.75 -14.22 20.33
CA GLU A 135 1.11 -13.59 21.51
C GLU A 135 -0.25 -14.24 21.84
N ASN A 136 -0.98 -14.74 20.84
CA ASN A 136 -2.29 -15.37 21.03
C ASN A 136 -2.18 -16.80 21.56
N HIS A 137 -1.17 -17.56 21.10
CA HIS A 137 -0.94 -18.92 21.58
C HIS A 137 -0.55 -18.94 23.07
N LEU A 138 0.16 -17.92 23.54
CA LEU A 138 0.46 -17.74 24.96
C LEU A 138 -0.81 -17.40 25.78
N ALA A 139 -1.73 -16.61 25.21
CA ALA A 139 -2.98 -16.25 25.87
C ALA A 139 -4.01 -17.39 25.95
N THR A 140 -3.94 -18.39 25.06
CA THR A 140 -4.80 -19.59 25.11
C THR A 140 -4.18 -20.75 25.91
N SER A 141 -2.98 -20.58 26.48
CA SER A 141 -2.26 -21.61 27.24
C SER A 141 -2.31 -21.41 28.77
N ASN A 142 -3.09 -20.45 29.28
CA ASN A 142 -3.31 -20.21 30.72
C ASN A 142 -4.78 -20.42 31.11
#